data_AF-A0A023F5P6-F1
#
_entry.id   AF-A0A023F5P6-F1
#
_cell.length_a   1.000
_cell.length_b   1.000
_cell.length_c   1.000
_cell.angle_alpha   90.00
_cell.angle_beta   90.00
_cell.angle_gamma   90.00
#
_symmetry.space_group_name_H-M   'P 1'
#
loop_
_entity.id
_entity.type
_entity.pdbx_description
1 polymer ?
#
loop_
_entity_poly.entity_id
_entity_poly.type
_entity_poly.pdbx_seq_one_letter_code
_entity_poly.pdbx_strand_id
1 'polypeptide(L)'
;MFRAYGTAPVEVPDIYPWNQLFNKGFVNCNTNALQSLTQLHAAGKTTTYFAGLEEPTGLIEEPNGQMVEVHQAPPPSLSSPSRSSPHSQGSETGERYSRKVFVGGLPPDIDEDEITASFRRFGPLVVDWPHKAESKSYFPPKGYAFLLFQDESSVQQLIDACIQDDDKLYLCVSSPTIKDKPVQIRPWRLSDADFVLDASMPLDPRKTVFVGGVPRPLKAIELAMIMDRLYGGVCYAGIDTDPELKYPKGAGRVAFSNQQSYIAAISARFVQLQHGDIDKRVEVKPYVLDDQMCDECQGQRCGGKFAPFFCANVTCLQYYCEHCWATIHSRPGREFHKPLVKEGADRPRALPFRWC
;
A
#
# COMPACT_ATOMS: atom_id res chain seq x y z
N MET A 1 -55.20 -26.28 -31.76
CA MET A 1 -54.57 -27.18 -30.77
C MET A 1 -53.06 -26.90 -30.78
N PHE A 2 -52.48 -26.64 -29.60
CA PHE A 2 -51.06 -26.73 -29.16
C PHE A 2 -49.82 -26.53 -30.09
N ARG A 3 -48.91 -25.66 -29.59
CA ARG A 3 -47.40 -25.69 -29.53
C ARG A 3 -46.57 -25.94 -30.82
N ALA A 4 -45.56 -25.13 -31.19
CA ALA A 4 -44.26 -24.78 -30.52
C ALA A 4 -43.28 -25.98 -30.47
N TYR A 5 -41.96 -25.90 -30.68
CA TYR A 5 -40.96 -24.79 -30.83
C TYR A 5 -40.03 -25.12 -32.04
N GLY A 6 -38.95 -24.42 -32.44
CA GLY A 6 -38.22 -23.22 -31.99
C GLY A 6 -36.89 -23.04 -32.78
N THR A 7 -36.09 -21.99 -32.53
CA THR A 7 -34.77 -21.75 -33.18
C THR A 7 -33.74 -21.20 -32.17
N ALA A 8 -32.45 -21.54 -32.37
CA ALA A 8 -31.34 -21.16 -31.47
C ALA A 8 -30.48 -20.02 -32.05
N PRO A 9 -29.83 -19.19 -31.19
CA PRO A 9 -28.75 -18.31 -31.59
C PRO A 9 -27.39 -18.63 -30.91
N VAL A 10 -26.37 -18.76 -31.78
CA VAL A 10 -24.95 -18.37 -31.68
C VAL A 10 -24.36 -17.97 -30.30
N GLU A 11 -23.26 -18.64 -29.93
CA GLU A 11 -22.41 -18.35 -28.76
C GLU A 11 -21.40 -17.20 -29.02
N VAL A 12 -21.08 -16.44 -27.96
CA VAL A 12 -19.97 -15.47 -27.88
C VAL A 12 -19.34 -15.62 -26.48
N PRO A 13 -18.00 -15.62 -26.31
CA PRO A 13 -17.37 -16.18 -25.11
C PRO A 13 -17.36 -15.27 -23.87
N ASP A 14 -17.53 -15.90 -22.70
CA ASP A 14 -17.51 -15.26 -21.38
C ASP A 14 -16.14 -14.71 -20.95
N ILE A 15 -16.16 -13.57 -20.25
CA ILE A 15 -15.00 -13.00 -19.55
C ILE A 15 -15.21 -13.11 -18.03
N TYR A 16 -14.56 -14.11 -17.43
CA TYR A 16 -14.21 -14.35 -16.02
C TYR A 16 -15.05 -13.73 -14.88
N PRO A 17 -15.73 -14.57 -14.05
CA PRO A 17 -16.24 -14.19 -12.74
C PRO A 17 -15.21 -14.43 -11.61
N TRP A 18 -14.69 -13.37 -11.00
CA TRP A 18 -13.96 -13.46 -9.73
C TRP A 18 -14.94 -13.44 -8.54
N ASN A 19 -15.33 -14.62 -8.01
CA ASN A 19 -15.69 -14.84 -6.59
C ASN A 19 -16.24 -16.26 -6.30
N GLN A 20 -15.45 -17.32 -6.53
CA GLN A 20 -15.63 -18.60 -5.81
C GLN A 20 -14.28 -19.29 -5.58
N LEU A 21 -13.81 -19.32 -4.31
CA LEU A 21 -13.01 -20.39 -3.69
C LEU A 21 -12.57 -20.02 -2.25
N PHE A 22 -13.53 -19.72 -1.37
CA PHE A 22 -13.27 -19.61 0.08
C PHE A 22 -14.45 -20.12 0.92
N ASN A 23 -14.84 -21.39 0.72
CA ASN A 23 -15.33 -22.23 1.82
C ASN A 23 -15.30 -23.73 1.45
N LYS A 24 -15.29 -24.59 2.49
CA LYS A 24 -14.97 -26.05 2.48
C LYS A 24 -13.47 -26.34 2.38
N GLY A 25 -12.85 -27.05 3.33
CA GLY A 25 -13.41 -27.60 4.57
C GLY A 25 -12.34 -28.01 5.59
N PHE A 26 -12.79 -28.25 6.83
CA PHE A 26 -11.96 -28.75 7.93
C PHE A 26 -11.48 -30.18 7.68
N VAL A 27 -10.22 -30.47 7.99
CA VAL A 27 -9.83 -31.75 8.60
C VAL A 27 -8.93 -31.46 9.80
N ASN A 28 -9.21 -32.17 10.89
CA ASN A 28 -8.63 -32.03 12.22
C ASN A 28 -7.28 -32.77 12.34
N CYS A 29 -6.29 -32.20 13.03
CA CYS A 29 -5.15 -32.91 13.60
C CYS A 29 -4.74 -32.26 14.93
N ASN A 30 -4.35 -33.10 15.89
CA ASN A 30 -4.48 -32.81 17.31
C ASN A 30 -3.15 -32.43 18.00
N THR A 31 -3.30 -31.87 19.20
CA THR A 31 -2.33 -31.47 20.25
C THR A 31 -0.97 -32.19 20.39
N ASN A 32 -0.06 -31.46 21.07
CA ASN A 32 1.25 -31.85 21.65
C ASN A 32 2.45 -31.73 20.67
N ALA A 33 3.64 -31.29 21.09
CA ALA A 33 4.15 -31.16 22.46
C ALA A 33 4.96 -29.86 22.71
N LEU A 34 4.83 -29.34 23.94
CA LEU A 34 5.84 -28.53 24.61
C LEU A 34 6.74 -29.47 25.42
N GLN A 35 8.07 -29.38 25.31
CA GLN A 35 9.02 -29.32 26.44
C GLN A 35 10.49 -29.51 26.03
N SER A 36 11.36 -28.66 26.60
CA SER A 36 12.77 -28.90 27.02
C SER A 36 13.79 -29.34 25.96
N LEU A 37 14.97 -28.70 25.86
CA LEU A 37 16.03 -28.81 26.87
C LEU A 37 17.04 -27.67 26.79
N THR A 38 17.32 -27.06 27.95
CA THR A 38 18.54 -26.29 28.22
C THR A 38 19.66 -27.18 28.76
N GLN A 39 20.90 -26.65 28.70
CA GLN A 39 22.15 -27.16 29.28
C GLN A 39 22.87 -28.34 28.58
N LEU A 40 24.10 -28.07 28.13
CA LEU A 40 25.30 -28.56 28.82
C LEU A 40 26.51 -27.64 28.54
N HIS A 41 27.46 -27.60 29.48
CA HIS A 41 28.59 -26.66 29.52
C HIS A 41 29.93 -27.31 29.15
N ALA A 42 30.86 -26.46 28.69
CA ALA A 42 32.32 -26.49 28.93
C ALA A 42 33.20 -27.64 28.39
N ALA A 43 33.90 -27.34 27.28
CA ALA A 43 35.37 -27.40 27.15
C ALA A 43 35.75 -26.65 25.84
N GLY A 44 36.82 -25.85 25.71
CA GLY A 44 37.95 -25.62 26.61
C GLY A 44 39.28 -25.93 25.92
N LYS A 45 39.76 -25.04 25.03
CA LYS A 45 41.21 -24.89 24.73
C LYS A 45 41.55 -23.62 23.93
N THR A 46 42.57 -22.93 24.42
CA THR A 46 43.15 -21.68 23.94
C THR A 46 44.21 -21.94 22.86
N THR A 47 44.41 -21.00 21.92
CA THR A 47 45.76 -20.54 21.51
C THR A 47 45.66 -19.15 20.89
N THR A 48 46.36 -18.21 21.51
CA THR A 48 46.60 -16.84 21.07
C THR A 48 47.87 -16.75 20.22
N TYR A 49 47.94 -15.85 19.24
CA TYR A 49 49.17 -15.11 18.93
C TYR A 49 48.86 -13.70 18.44
N PHE A 50 49.68 -12.73 18.86
CA PHE A 50 49.49 -11.29 18.71
C PHE A 50 50.85 -10.61 18.56
N ALA A 51 51.03 -9.79 17.51
CA ALA A 51 52.10 -8.79 17.25
C ALA A 51 51.91 -8.32 15.79
N GLY A 52 52.24 -7.11 15.35
CA GLY A 52 52.74 -5.92 16.04
C GLY A 52 53.22 -4.89 15.00
N LEU A 53 52.68 -3.68 15.08
CA LEU A 53 53.30 -2.33 14.91
C LEU A 53 54.21 -1.94 13.72
N GLU A 54 54.19 -0.61 13.50
CA GLU A 54 55.18 0.29 12.85
C GLU A 54 54.98 0.72 11.37
N GLU A 55 55.09 2.04 11.17
CA GLU A 55 55.23 2.76 9.90
C GLU A 55 56.63 2.54 9.28
N PRO A 56 56.86 3.01 8.05
CA PRO A 56 57.86 4.10 7.97
C PRO A 56 57.54 5.21 6.96
N THR A 57 57.96 6.42 7.34
CA THR A 57 58.16 7.59 6.46
C THR A 57 59.34 7.39 5.49
N GLY A 58 59.28 8.01 4.29
CA GLY A 58 60.43 8.10 3.39
C GLY A 58 60.30 9.23 2.35
N LEU A 59 61.25 10.18 2.39
CA LEU A 59 61.43 11.25 1.40
C LEU A 59 62.52 10.84 0.39
N ILE A 60 62.39 11.26 -0.88
CA ILE A 60 63.49 11.29 -1.86
C ILE A 60 63.37 12.59 -2.68
N GLU A 61 64.46 13.37 -2.71
CA GLU A 61 64.69 14.47 -3.67
C GLU A 61 65.31 13.92 -4.97
N GLU A 62 65.11 14.59 -6.10
CA GLU A 62 66.08 14.65 -7.20
C GLU A 62 65.93 15.99 -7.97
N PRO A 63 66.99 16.57 -8.56
CA PRO A 63 66.99 17.97 -8.99
C PRO A 63 67.02 18.19 -10.51
N ASN A 64 66.32 19.22 -10.99
CA ASN A 64 66.96 20.24 -11.84
C ASN A 64 66.06 21.47 -12.05
N GLY A 65 66.63 22.66 -11.90
CA GLY A 65 65.92 23.91 -12.12
C GLY A 65 65.92 24.34 -13.58
N GLN A 66 64.75 24.55 -14.16
CA GLN A 66 64.57 25.45 -15.29
C GLN A 66 63.21 26.14 -15.20
N MET A 67 63.22 27.48 -15.25
CA MET A 67 62.03 28.31 -15.08
C MET A 67 61.34 28.46 -16.44
N VAL A 68 60.06 28.11 -16.51
CA VAL A 68 59.15 28.56 -17.59
C VAL A 68 57.82 29.00 -16.99
N GLU A 69 57.46 30.24 -17.28
CA GLU A 69 56.32 30.93 -16.70
C GLU A 69 55.04 30.61 -17.48
N VAL A 70 54.15 29.80 -16.91
CA VAL A 70 52.81 29.54 -17.46
C VAL A 70 51.77 30.14 -16.54
N HIS A 71 51.33 31.34 -16.86
CA HIS A 71 50.19 31.99 -16.21
C HIS A 71 48.90 31.21 -16.51
N GLN A 72 48.31 30.57 -15.49
CA GLN A 72 46.95 30.05 -15.58
C GLN A 72 46.16 30.40 -14.30
N ALA A 73 45.01 31.05 -14.49
CA ALA A 73 44.29 31.76 -13.45
C ALA A 73 43.57 30.83 -12.44
N PRO A 74 43.38 31.26 -11.19
CA PRO A 74 42.58 30.51 -10.22
C PRO A 74 41.08 30.50 -10.64
N PRO A 75 40.35 29.39 -10.41
CA PRO A 75 38.91 29.36 -10.63
C PRO A 75 38.20 30.31 -9.63
N PRO A 76 37.20 31.09 -10.07
CA PRO A 76 36.59 32.12 -9.23
C PRO A 76 35.69 31.51 -8.14
N SER A 77 35.92 31.92 -6.90
CA SER A 77 35.00 31.70 -5.79
C SER A 77 33.72 32.51 -6.00
N LEU A 78 32.65 31.87 -6.49
CA LEU A 78 31.35 32.51 -6.65
C LEU A 78 30.43 32.22 -5.47
N SER A 79 30.13 33.30 -4.75
CA SER A 79 29.14 33.43 -3.68
C SER A 79 27.81 32.74 -3.99
N SER A 80 27.29 32.01 -3.00
CA SER A 80 25.96 31.41 -3.01
C SER A 80 24.85 32.45 -3.29
N PRO A 81 24.08 32.32 -4.38
CA PRO A 81 22.87 33.11 -4.56
C PRO A 81 21.72 32.43 -3.82
N SER A 82 21.37 32.97 -2.64
CA SER A 82 20.09 32.67 -1.99
C SER A 82 18.94 33.06 -2.92
N ARG A 83 18.33 32.05 -3.56
CA ARG A 83 17.16 32.18 -4.44
C ARG A 83 16.17 31.08 -4.08
N SER A 84 15.29 31.33 -3.12
CA SER A 84 13.94 31.86 -3.39
C SER A 84 13.12 30.88 -4.23
N SER A 85 12.36 30.02 -3.55
CA SER A 85 11.38 29.11 -4.13
C SER A 85 10.42 29.86 -5.07
N PRO A 86 9.98 29.25 -6.20
CA PRO A 86 8.95 29.83 -7.04
C PRO A 86 7.58 29.74 -6.34
N HIS A 87 7.27 30.72 -5.50
CA HIS A 87 5.95 30.90 -4.91
C HIS A 87 5.08 31.83 -5.78
N SER A 88 4.33 31.24 -6.71
CA SER A 88 3.14 31.79 -7.38
C SER A 88 2.66 30.76 -8.41
N GLN A 89 1.40 30.35 -8.52
CA GLN A 89 0.15 30.94 -8.03
C GLN A 89 -0.81 29.84 -7.53
N GLY A 90 -1.71 30.17 -6.59
CA GLY A 90 -2.81 29.28 -6.17
C GLY A 90 -2.78 28.88 -4.70
N SER A 91 -2.97 29.84 -3.79
CA SER A 91 -3.28 29.53 -2.39
C SER A 91 -4.75 29.11 -2.23
N GLU A 92 -5.08 27.90 -2.68
CA GLU A 92 -6.21 27.17 -2.10
C GLU A 92 -5.70 26.31 -0.95
N THR A 93 -5.54 26.92 0.21
CA THR A 93 -5.31 26.24 1.49
C THR A 93 -6.63 25.64 2.01
N GLY A 94 -7.33 24.92 1.14
CA GLY A 94 -8.54 24.16 1.45
C GLY A 94 -8.21 22.69 1.60
N GLU A 95 -8.87 22.01 2.54
CA GLU A 95 -8.75 20.57 2.67
C GLU A 95 -9.38 19.88 1.46
N ARG A 96 -8.64 19.01 0.76
CA ARG A 96 -9.17 18.30 -0.41
C ARG A 96 -9.79 16.97 -0.03
N TYR A 97 -10.90 16.64 -0.69
CA TYR A 97 -11.71 15.46 -0.42
C TYR A 97 -11.94 14.63 -1.69
N SER A 98 -12.03 13.32 -1.52
CA SER A 98 -12.49 12.41 -2.57
C SER A 98 -13.92 12.75 -2.97
N ARG A 99 -14.17 12.73 -4.29
CA ARG A 99 -15.51 12.83 -4.87
C ARG A 99 -16.46 11.69 -4.45
N LYS A 100 -15.94 10.60 -3.90
CA LYS A 100 -16.73 9.51 -3.30
C LYS A 100 -16.89 9.73 -1.80
N VAL A 101 -18.13 9.84 -1.35
CA VAL A 101 -18.52 10.08 0.05
C VAL A 101 -19.36 8.91 0.54
N PHE A 102 -19.10 8.41 1.74
CA PHE A 102 -19.98 7.41 2.38
C PHE A 102 -21.11 8.11 3.13
N VAL A 103 -22.32 7.55 3.02
CA VAL A 103 -23.51 7.97 3.80
C VAL A 103 -24.07 6.76 4.52
N GLY A 104 -24.22 6.85 5.85
CA GLY A 104 -24.68 5.74 6.69
C GLY A 104 -25.84 6.14 7.61
N GLY A 105 -26.64 5.14 8.01
CA GLY A 105 -27.82 5.36 8.85
C GLY A 105 -29.06 5.82 8.08
N LEU A 106 -29.09 5.68 6.75
CA LEU A 106 -30.23 6.01 5.88
C LEU A 106 -31.55 5.40 6.42
N PRO A 107 -32.72 6.03 6.17
CA PRO A 107 -34.01 5.37 6.38
C PRO A 107 -34.07 4.03 5.63
N PRO A 108 -34.74 3.00 6.16
CA PRO A 108 -34.83 1.69 5.50
C PRO A 108 -35.70 1.70 4.24
N ASP A 109 -36.52 2.75 4.08
CA ASP A 109 -37.49 2.97 3.02
C ASP A 109 -37.10 4.13 2.08
N ILE A 110 -35.88 4.67 2.18
CA ILE A 110 -35.39 5.71 1.24
C ILE A 110 -34.85 5.08 -0.04
N ASP A 111 -35.25 5.61 -1.20
CA ASP A 111 -34.76 5.16 -2.50
C ASP A 111 -33.64 6.05 -3.08
N GLU A 112 -33.18 5.72 -4.29
CA GLU A 112 -32.16 6.49 -5.00
C GLU A 112 -32.59 7.92 -5.36
N ASP A 113 -33.85 8.12 -5.76
CA ASP A 113 -34.34 9.42 -6.21
C ASP A 113 -34.45 10.38 -5.02
N GLU A 114 -34.84 9.88 -3.85
CA GLU A 114 -34.95 10.62 -2.59
C GLU A 114 -33.58 10.96 -1.98
N ILE A 115 -32.62 10.03 -2.06
CA ILE A 115 -31.21 10.32 -1.75
C ILE A 115 -30.69 11.40 -2.71
N THR A 116 -30.88 11.21 -4.02
CA THR A 116 -30.43 12.16 -5.04
C THR A 116 -31.05 13.54 -4.83
N ALA A 117 -32.35 13.62 -4.55
CA ALA A 117 -33.04 14.88 -4.23
C ALA A 117 -32.47 15.59 -2.99
N SER A 118 -32.07 14.82 -1.97
CA SER A 118 -31.48 15.35 -0.73
C SER A 118 -30.08 15.93 -0.90
N PHE A 119 -29.26 15.34 -1.79
CA PHE A 119 -27.84 15.70 -1.97
C PHE A 119 -27.54 16.52 -3.23
N ARG A 120 -28.40 16.51 -4.27
CA ARG A 120 -28.16 17.26 -5.54
C ARG A 120 -28.02 18.77 -5.37
N ARG A 121 -28.46 19.32 -4.23
CA ARG A 121 -28.29 20.74 -3.88
C ARG A 121 -26.82 21.18 -3.73
N PHE A 122 -25.90 20.23 -3.53
CA PHE A 122 -24.46 20.49 -3.45
C PHE A 122 -23.74 20.32 -4.80
N GLY A 123 -24.41 19.70 -5.78
CA GLY A 123 -23.91 19.50 -7.14
C GLY A 123 -24.37 18.17 -7.77
N PRO A 124 -24.03 17.92 -9.04
CA PRO A 124 -24.35 16.67 -9.73
C PRO A 124 -23.67 15.47 -9.05
N LEU A 125 -24.41 14.37 -8.88
CA LEU A 125 -23.92 13.15 -8.26
C LEU A 125 -24.60 11.89 -8.81
N VAL A 126 -23.97 10.75 -8.59
CA VAL A 126 -24.54 9.40 -8.78
C VAL A 126 -24.57 8.68 -7.43
N VAL A 127 -25.67 7.99 -7.12
CA VAL A 127 -25.79 7.17 -5.90
C VAL A 127 -25.41 5.72 -6.22
N ASP A 128 -24.51 5.15 -5.44
CA ASP A 128 -23.99 3.79 -5.61
C ASP A 128 -24.06 3.00 -4.29
N TRP A 129 -24.30 1.69 -4.37
CA TRP A 129 -24.16 0.78 -3.24
C TRP A 129 -23.82 -0.64 -3.73
N PRO A 130 -23.17 -1.47 -2.89
CA PRO A 130 -22.76 -2.82 -3.31
C PRO A 130 -23.93 -3.65 -3.84
N HIS A 131 -23.70 -4.31 -4.98
CA HIS A 131 -24.67 -5.16 -5.69
C HIS A 131 -25.92 -4.45 -6.24
N LYS A 132 -25.93 -3.11 -6.36
CA LYS A 132 -27.06 -2.34 -6.94
C LYS A 132 -27.49 -2.86 -8.33
N ALA A 133 -26.53 -2.96 -9.27
CA ALA A 133 -26.79 -3.39 -10.64
C ALA A 133 -27.25 -4.86 -10.76
N GLU A 134 -26.80 -5.73 -9.85
CA GLU A 134 -27.09 -7.17 -9.87
C GLU A 134 -28.43 -7.50 -9.20
N SER A 135 -28.72 -6.86 -8.07
CA SER A 135 -29.86 -7.20 -7.21
C SER A 135 -31.20 -6.67 -7.69
N LYS A 136 -31.20 -5.67 -8.59
CA LYS A 136 -32.37 -4.82 -8.91
C LYS A 136 -33.06 -4.22 -7.68
N SER A 137 -32.36 -4.15 -6.53
CA SER A 137 -32.89 -3.56 -5.31
C SER A 137 -32.90 -2.05 -5.44
N TYR A 138 -34.07 -1.43 -5.28
CA TYR A 138 -34.23 0.03 -5.25
C TYR A 138 -33.74 0.68 -3.95
N PHE A 139 -33.56 -0.12 -2.89
CA PHE A 139 -33.23 0.34 -1.54
C PHE A 139 -31.78 -0.02 -1.15
N PRO A 140 -31.02 0.89 -0.51
CA PRO A 140 -29.65 0.62 -0.07
C PRO A 140 -29.59 -0.43 1.06
N PRO A 141 -28.93 -1.59 0.85
CA PRO A 141 -28.93 -2.67 1.82
C PRO A 141 -28.19 -2.27 3.10
N LYS A 142 -28.80 -2.50 4.27
CA LYS A 142 -28.29 -2.13 5.59
C LYS A 142 -28.19 -0.61 5.84
N GLY A 143 -28.91 0.22 5.06
CA GLY A 143 -29.04 1.65 5.34
C GLY A 143 -27.76 2.46 5.14
N TYR A 144 -26.96 2.13 4.13
CA TYR A 144 -25.82 2.95 3.71
C TYR A 144 -25.66 2.96 2.19
N ALA A 145 -25.10 4.05 1.67
CA ALA A 145 -24.80 4.24 0.25
C ALA A 145 -23.49 5.03 0.09
N PHE A 146 -23.07 5.21 -1.16
CA PHE A 146 -22.01 6.12 -1.56
C PHE A 146 -22.56 7.17 -2.51
N LEU A 147 -22.18 8.43 -2.29
CA LEU A 147 -22.40 9.52 -3.24
C LEU A 147 -21.12 9.67 -4.06
N LEU A 148 -21.24 9.68 -5.39
CA LEU A 148 -20.15 9.98 -6.31
C LEU A 148 -20.46 11.32 -6.96
N PHE A 149 -19.90 12.40 -6.42
CA PHE A 149 -20.05 13.74 -6.98
C PHE A 149 -19.24 13.90 -8.27
N GLN A 150 -19.70 14.78 -9.15
CA GLN A 150 -18.94 15.17 -10.34
C GLN A 150 -17.67 15.94 -9.97
N ASP A 151 -17.75 16.84 -8.98
CA ASP A 151 -16.73 17.83 -8.63
C ASP A 151 -16.29 17.73 -7.15
N GLU A 152 -15.03 18.08 -6.84
CA GLU A 152 -14.53 18.11 -5.45
C GLU A 152 -15.23 19.21 -4.61
N SER A 153 -15.56 20.35 -5.21
CA SER A 153 -16.22 21.48 -4.56
C SER A 153 -17.63 21.16 -4.06
N SER A 154 -18.31 20.19 -4.66
CA SER A 154 -19.61 19.68 -4.17
C SER A 154 -19.48 18.92 -2.86
N VAL A 155 -18.35 18.22 -2.65
CA VAL A 155 -18.06 17.55 -1.37
C VAL A 155 -17.77 18.57 -0.28
N GLN A 156 -17.05 19.65 -0.60
CA GLN A 156 -16.83 20.75 0.36
C GLN A 156 -18.15 21.41 0.77
N GLN A 157 -19.01 21.76 -0.19
CA GLN A 157 -20.34 22.33 0.09
C GLN A 157 -21.23 21.40 0.93
N LEU A 158 -21.13 20.08 0.74
CA LEU A 158 -21.81 19.09 1.57
C LEU A 158 -21.26 19.13 3.01
N ILE A 159 -19.94 19.17 3.19
CA ILE A 159 -19.28 19.24 4.51
C ILE A 159 -19.68 20.53 5.24
N ASP A 160 -19.63 21.68 4.56
CA ASP A 160 -19.96 23.00 5.12
C ASP A 160 -21.44 23.10 5.57
N ALA A 161 -22.31 22.25 5.01
CA ALA A 161 -23.73 22.17 5.35
C ALA A 161 -24.06 21.06 6.37
N CYS A 162 -23.08 20.28 6.84
CA CYS A 162 -23.30 19.25 7.85
C CYS A 162 -23.31 19.82 9.27
N ILE A 163 -24.07 19.17 10.14
CA ILE A 163 -23.98 19.33 11.59
C ILE A 163 -22.79 18.50 12.07
N GLN A 164 -21.84 19.09 12.79
CA GLN A 164 -20.71 18.39 13.39
C GLN A 164 -21.02 17.99 14.83
N ASP A 165 -20.78 16.73 15.18
CA ASP A 165 -20.97 16.14 16.51
C ASP A 165 -19.93 15.03 16.74
N ASP A 166 -19.13 15.11 17.82
CA ASP A 166 -18.00 14.20 18.12
C ASP A 166 -17.14 13.83 16.89
N ASP A 167 -16.63 14.84 16.17
CA ASP A 167 -15.85 14.74 14.92
C ASP A 167 -16.51 13.94 13.77
N LYS A 168 -17.82 13.69 13.87
CA LYS A 168 -18.64 13.10 12.81
C LYS A 168 -19.49 14.19 12.18
N LEU A 169 -19.78 14.04 10.90
CA LEU A 169 -20.64 14.92 10.14
C LEU A 169 -22.01 14.26 9.96
N TYR A 170 -23.07 15.04 10.11
CA TYR A 170 -24.45 14.60 9.97
C TYR A 170 -25.24 15.54 9.06
N LEU A 171 -26.11 14.97 8.23
CA LEU A 171 -27.08 15.73 7.44
C LEU A 171 -28.46 15.11 7.64
N CYS A 172 -29.50 15.91 7.80
CA CYS A 172 -30.86 15.39 7.84
C CYS A 172 -31.36 15.04 6.43
N VAL A 173 -31.95 13.87 6.28
CA VAL A 173 -32.66 13.42 5.06
C VAL A 173 -34.03 12.85 5.44
N SER A 174 -34.94 12.81 4.48
CA SER A 174 -36.31 12.30 4.66
C SER A 174 -36.61 11.20 3.64
N SER A 175 -37.33 10.17 4.07
CA SER A 175 -37.97 9.13 3.24
C SER A 175 -39.50 9.32 3.26
N PRO A 176 -40.31 8.45 2.64
CA PRO A 176 -41.77 8.53 2.73
C PRO A 176 -42.26 8.49 4.17
N THR A 177 -41.75 7.57 5.00
CA THR A 177 -42.23 7.35 6.37
C THR A 177 -41.42 8.05 7.47
N ILE A 178 -40.15 8.39 7.25
CA ILE A 178 -39.29 9.03 8.25
C ILE A 178 -38.89 10.43 7.78
N LYS A 179 -39.12 11.45 8.60
CA LYS A 179 -38.70 12.83 8.32
C LYS A 179 -37.47 13.23 9.15
N ASP A 180 -36.63 14.07 8.55
CA ASP A 180 -35.47 14.73 9.15
C ASP A 180 -34.53 13.79 9.94
N LYS A 181 -34.34 12.57 9.43
CA LYS A 181 -33.45 11.58 10.03
C LYS A 181 -32.00 12.04 9.84
N PRO A 182 -31.21 12.23 10.92
CA PRO A 182 -29.78 12.50 10.78
C PRO A 182 -29.08 11.27 10.23
N VAL A 183 -28.40 11.42 9.09
CA VAL A 183 -27.55 10.39 8.48
C VAL A 183 -26.10 10.82 8.54
N GLN A 184 -25.22 9.87 8.82
CA GLN A 184 -23.80 10.12 8.99
C GLN A 184 -23.13 10.29 7.63
N ILE A 185 -22.50 11.44 7.42
CA ILE A 185 -21.70 11.76 6.23
C ILE A 185 -20.23 11.48 6.58
N ARG A 186 -19.53 10.74 5.72
CA ARG A 186 -18.11 10.41 5.89
C ARG A 186 -17.36 10.65 4.58
N PRO A 187 -16.83 11.87 4.36
CA PRO A 187 -15.94 12.15 3.24
C PRO A 187 -14.58 11.49 3.48
N TRP A 188 -13.83 11.22 2.41
CA TRP A 188 -12.44 10.80 2.53
C TRP A 188 -11.51 11.98 2.23
N ARG A 189 -10.68 12.38 3.21
CA ARG A 189 -9.70 13.46 3.05
C ARG A 189 -8.50 12.94 2.28
N LEU A 190 -8.07 13.64 1.23
CA LEU A 190 -6.98 13.16 0.38
C LEU A 190 -5.63 13.10 1.11
N SER A 191 -5.39 13.99 2.09
CA SER A 191 -4.17 13.98 2.91
C SER A 191 -4.12 12.83 3.93
N ASP A 192 -5.21 12.11 4.20
CA ASP A 192 -5.21 10.94 5.07
C ASP A 192 -4.71 9.66 4.35
N ALA A 193 -4.45 9.73 3.03
CA ALA A 193 -4.03 8.61 2.20
C ALA A 193 -2.54 8.27 2.29
N ASP A 194 -1.68 9.21 2.70
CA ASP A 194 -0.23 9.04 2.76
C ASP A 194 0.32 9.72 4.02
N PHE A 195 1.24 9.06 4.72
CA PHE A 195 1.85 9.59 5.93
C PHE A 195 3.33 9.20 6.03
N VAL A 196 4.19 10.19 6.20
CA VAL A 196 5.64 10.01 6.44
C VAL A 196 5.90 10.24 7.92
N LEU A 197 6.40 9.23 8.62
CA LEU A 197 6.74 9.31 10.05
C LEU A 197 8.14 9.93 10.24
N ASP A 198 9.08 9.62 9.34
CA ASP A 198 10.43 10.18 9.33
C ASP A 198 10.84 10.52 7.89
N ALA A 199 10.88 11.82 7.59
CA ALA A 199 11.24 12.35 6.28
C ALA A 199 12.76 12.43 6.04
N SER A 200 13.59 12.17 7.06
CA SER A 200 15.05 12.16 6.92
C SER A 200 15.58 10.85 6.32
N MET A 201 14.78 9.78 6.39
CA MET A 201 15.18 8.43 5.97
C MET A 201 14.71 8.13 4.54
N PRO A 202 15.62 7.70 3.63
CA PRO A 202 15.23 7.34 2.28
C PRO A 202 14.32 6.11 2.27
N LEU A 203 13.19 6.24 1.56
CA LEU A 203 12.21 5.16 1.43
C LEU A 203 12.71 4.12 0.43
N ASP A 204 12.91 2.89 0.90
CA ASP A 204 13.33 1.74 0.09
C ASP A 204 12.11 0.86 -0.24
N PRO A 205 11.66 0.81 -1.50
CA PRO A 205 10.52 -0.01 -1.90
C PRO A 205 10.69 -1.51 -1.63
N ARG A 206 11.93 -2.02 -1.49
CA ARG A 206 12.21 -3.43 -1.16
C ARG A 206 12.00 -3.76 0.33
N LYS A 207 11.94 -2.75 1.20
CA LYS A 207 11.57 -2.87 2.63
C LYS A 207 10.11 -2.47 2.88
N THR A 208 9.27 -2.50 1.84
CA THR A 208 7.83 -2.21 1.94
C THR A 208 7.01 -3.49 2.03
N VAL A 209 6.02 -3.50 2.92
CA VAL A 209 5.01 -4.55 3.02
C VAL A 209 3.66 -4.05 2.49
N PHE A 210 2.93 -4.95 1.84
CA PHE A 210 1.51 -4.79 1.52
C PHE A 210 0.66 -5.28 2.69
N VAL A 211 -0.35 -4.50 3.07
CA VAL A 211 -1.31 -4.82 4.13
C VAL A 211 -2.70 -4.93 3.51
N GLY A 212 -3.17 -6.16 3.34
CA GLY A 212 -4.45 -6.50 2.74
C GLY A 212 -5.58 -6.58 3.77
N GLY A 213 -6.73 -5.99 3.46
CA GLY A 213 -7.92 -6.06 4.31
C GLY A 213 -8.06 -4.93 5.34
N VAL A 214 -7.24 -3.88 5.24
CA VAL A 214 -7.31 -2.66 6.06
C VAL A 214 -8.76 -2.12 6.14
N PRO A 215 -9.27 -1.71 7.32
CA PRO A 215 -10.56 -1.03 7.43
C PRO A 215 -10.56 0.26 6.58
N ARG A 216 -11.57 0.46 5.71
CA ARG A 216 -11.67 1.68 4.88
C ARG A 216 -11.65 3.02 5.66
N PRO A 217 -12.12 3.09 6.92
CA PRO A 217 -11.93 4.27 7.77
C PRO A 217 -10.49 4.61 8.18
N LEU A 218 -9.59 3.61 8.19
CA LEU A 218 -8.26 3.75 8.76
C LEU A 218 -7.40 4.70 7.91
N LYS A 219 -6.79 5.69 8.57
CA LYS A 219 -5.89 6.66 7.96
C LYS A 219 -4.46 6.12 7.87
N ALA A 220 -3.66 6.67 6.96
CA ALA A 220 -2.25 6.29 6.82
C ALA A 220 -1.44 6.50 8.12
N ILE A 221 -1.70 7.60 8.85
CA ILE A 221 -1.08 7.88 10.15
C ILE A 221 -1.37 6.81 11.20
N GLU A 222 -2.62 6.33 11.28
CA GLU A 222 -3.01 5.29 12.23
C GLU A 222 -2.35 3.95 11.87
N LEU A 223 -2.32 3.61 10.58
CA LEU A 223 -1.63 2.42 10.09
C LEU A 223 -0.12 2.46 10.42
N ALA A 224 0.53 3.62 10.23
CA ALA A 224 1.93 3.82 10.60
C ALA A 224 2.15 3.61 12.10
N MET A 225 1.36 4.28 12.95
CA MET A 225 1.49 4.19 14.41
C MET A 225 1.26 2.78 14.96
N ILE A 226 0.28 2.04 14.42
CA ILE A 226 0.03 0.65 14.83
C ILE A 226 1.21 -0.24 14.44
N MET A 227 1.69 -0.12 13.20
CA MET A 227 2.77 -0.98 12.69
C MET A 227 4.13 -0.64 13.34
N ASP A 228 4.38 0.62 13.65
CA ASP A 228 5.59 1.05 14.38
C ASP A 228 5.57 0.54 15.83
N ARG A 229 4.41 0.58 16.51
CA ARG A 229 4.26 -0.02 17.85
C ARG A 229 4.53 -1.54 17.86
N LEU A 230 4.21 -2.24 16.76
CA LEU A 230 4.35 -3.70 16.65
C LEU A 230 5.76 -4.16 16.22
N TYR A 231 6.41 -3.43 15.33
CA TYR A 231 7.66 -3.86 14.68
C TYR A 231 8.81 -2.84 14.75
N GLY A 232 8.51 -1.59 15.10
CA GLY A 232 9.42 -0.46 15.08
C GLY A 232 9.89 -0.05 13.68
N GLY A 233 10.48 1.14 13.60
CA GLY A 233 11.20 1.61 12.41
C GLY A 233 10.33 1.76 11.17
N VAL A 234 9.05 2.10 11.31
CA VAL A 234 8.23 2.54 10.17
C VAL A 234 8.71 3.93 9.75
N CYS A 235 9.00 4.13 8.46
CA CYS A 235 9.31 5.46 7.91
C CYS A 235 8.11 6.08 7.18
N TYR A 236 7.24 5.25 6.60
CA TYR A 236 6.10 5.70 5.81
C TYR A 236 4.97 4.66 5.81
N ALA A 237 3.73 5.13 5.74
CA ALA A 237 2.57 4.32 5.40
C ALA A 237 1.69 5.03 4.36
N GLY A 238 0.98 4.25 3.55
CA GLY A 238 -0.01 4.74 2.62
C GLY A 238 -1.22 3.82 2.56
N ILE A 239 -2.39 4.40 2.32
CA ILE A 239 -3.63 3.69 2.01
C ILE A 239 -3.72 3.52 0.49
N ASP A 240 -4.11 2.34 0.04
CA ASP A 240 -4.31 2.08 -1.38
C ASP A 240 -5.69 2.61 -1.78
N THR A 241 -5.68 3.64 -2.63
CA THR A 241 -6.88 4.33 -3.10
C THR A 241 -7.21 3.97 -4.54
N ASP A 242 -8.45 4.24 -4.94
CA ASP A 242 -8.86 4.17 -6.34
C ASP A 242 -8.13 5.22 -7.21
N PRO A 243 -7.61 4.87 -8.40
CA PRO A 243 -6.87 5.84 -9.21
C PRO A 243 -7.72 7.00 -9.73
N GLU A 244 -9.03 6.81 -9.93
CA GLU A 244 -9.94 7.86 -10.41
C GLU A 244 -10.57 8.65 -9.26
N LEU A 245 -11.15 7.93 -8.28
CA LEU A 245 -11.91 8.56 -7.19
C LEU A 245 -11.05 8.90 -5.96
N LYS A 246 -9.80 8.43 -5.88
CA LYS A 246 -8.91 8.56 -4.72
C LYS A 246 -9.52 8.07 -3.40
N TYR A 247 -10.44 7.10 -3.46
CA TYR A 247 -11.16 6.55 -2.32
C TYR A 247 -10.54 5.22 -1.82
N PRO A 248 -10.46 4.94 -0.51
CA PRO A 248 -9.83 3.74 0.04
C PRO A 248 -10.40 2.41 -0.48
N LYS A 249 -9.52 1.52 -0.95
CA LYS A 249 -9.89 0.17 -1.40
C LYS A 249 -9.92 -0.88 -0.29
N GLY A 250 -9.40 -0.56 0.89
CA GLY A 250 -9.28 -1.51 2.02
C GLY A 250 -7.98 -2.32 1.98
N ALA A 251 -6.91 -1.69 1.49
CA ALA A 251 -5.54 -2.17 1.55
C ALA A 251 -4.62 -0.96 1.79
N GLY A 252 -3.36 -1.23 2.10
CA GLY A 252 -2.33 -0.21 2.26
C GLY A 252 -0.93 -0.80 2.15
N ARG A 253 0.05 0.08 2.33
CA ARG A 253 1.49 -0.20 2.21
C ARG A 253 2.22 0.44 3.38
N VAL A 254 3.24 -0.23 3.92
CA VAL A 254 4.05 0.27 5.03
C VAL A 254 5.52 0.01 4.73
N ALA A 255 6.34 1.06 4.75
CA ALA A 255 7.78 0.99 4.50
C ALA A 255 8.54 1.03 5.82
N PHE A 256 9.58 0.20 5.93
CA PHE A 256 10.46 0.13 7.09
C PHE A 256 11.85 0.69 6.77
N SER A 257 12.41 1.44 7.73
CA SER A 257 13.78 1.95 7.67
C SER A 257 14.81 0.83 7.65
N ASN A 258 14.54 -0.26 8.36
CA ASN A 258 15.46 -1.36 8.62
C ASN A 258 14.90 -2.73 8.18
N GLN A 259 15.81 -3.67 7.89
CA GLN A 259 15.46 -4.99 7.37
C GLN A 259 14.85 -5.92 8.44
N GLN A 260 15.17 -5.71 9.72
CA GLN A 260 14.68 -6.55 10.82
C GLN A 260 13.17 -6.38 11.04
N SER A 261 12.69 -5.14 11.09
CA SER A 261 11.26 -4.81 11.21
C SER A 261 10.47 -5.30 9.98
N TYR A 262 11.02 -5.14 8.78
CA TYR A 262 10.45 -5.70 7.54
C TYR A 262 10.29 -7.23 7.62
N ILE A 263 11.35 -7.97 7.98
CA ILE A 263 11.29 -9.44 8.12
C ILE A 263 10.30 -9.85 9.22
N ALA A 264 10.25 -9.14 10.35
CA ALA A 264 9.32 -9.41 11.44
C ALA A 264 7.85 -9.25 11.00
N ALA A 265 7.53 -8.18 10.27
CA ALA A 265 6.20 -7.94 9.72
C ALA A 265 5.76 -9.01 8.71
N ILE A 266 6.66 -9.43 7.80
CA ILE A 266 6.39 -10.54 6.87
C ILE A 266 6.21 -11.88 7.60
N SER A 267 7.06 -12.16 8.60
CA SER A 267 7.01 -13.40 9.36
C SER A 267 5.72 -13.55 10.16
N ALA A 268 5.16 -12.44 10.67
CA ALA A 268 3.88 -12.45 11.37
C ALA A 268 2.71 -12.86 10.47
N ARG A 269 2.75 -12.48 9.18
CA ARG A 269 1.74 -12.73 8.12
C ARG A 269 0.34 -12.18 8.37
N PHE A 270 -0.11 -12.07 9.62
CA PHE A 270 -1.39 -11.51 10.00
C PHE A 270 -1.23 -10.60 11.22
N VAL A 271 -1.95 -9.49 11.21
CA VAL A 271 -1.96 -8.48 12.29
C VAL A 271 -3.41 -8.18 12.65
N GLN A 272 -3.69 -7.90 13.93
CA GLN A 272 -4.96 -7.31 14.33
C GLN A 272 -4.84 -5.79 14.26
N LEU A 273 -5.68 -5.15 13.45
CA LEU A 273 -5.82 -3.68 13.45
C LEU A 273 -7.10 -3.32 14.18
N GLN A 274 -6.96 -2.53 15.24
CA GLN A 274 -8.06 -1.93 15.98
C GLN A 274 -8.21 -0.46 15.57
N HIS A 275 -9.40 -0.04 15.17
CA HIS A 275 -9.75 1.34 14.86
C HIS A 275 -11.19 1.62 15.31
N GLY A 276 -11.33 2.39 16.39
CA GLY A 276 -12.60 2.51 17.13
C GLY A 276 -13.12 1.13 17.53
N ASP A 277 -14.40 0.86 17.23
CA ASP A 277 -15.06 -0.41 17.49
C ASP A 277 -14.73 -1.52 16.46
N ILE A 278 -13.91 -1.23 15.44
CA ILE A 278 -13.51 -2.19 14.42
C ILE A 278 -12.22 -2.88 14.86
N ASP A 279 -12.31 -4.13 15.32
CA ASP A 279 -11.19 -5.07 15.34
C ASP A 279 -11.20 -5.92 14.07
N LYS A 280 -10.07 -5.95 13.35
CA LYS A 280 -9.96 -6.69 12.10
C LYS A 280 -8.58 -7.28 11.86
N ARG A 281 -8.57 -8.59 11.60
CA ARG A 281 -7.38 -9.32 11.15
C ARG A 281 -7.06 -8.97 9.70
N VAL A 282 -5.92 -8.31 9.48
CA VAL A 282 -5.35 -8.02 8.16
C VAL A 282 -4.26 -9.02 7.80
N GLU A 283 -4.00 -9.19 6.51
CA GLU A 283 -2.91 -10.02 5.99
C GLU A 283 -1.73 -9.14 5.54
N VAL A 284 -0.52 -9.48 5.96
CA VAL A 284 0.72 -8.80 5.60
C VAL A 284 1.50 -9.66 4.60
N LYS A 285 1.94 -9.06 3.49
CA LYS A 285 2.68 -9.69 2.39
C LYS A 285 3.84 -8.81 1.95
N PRO A 286 4.92 -9.36 1.35
CA PRO A 286 5.93 -8.55 0.69
C PRO A 286 5.30 -7.68 -0.40
N TYR A 287 5.70 -6.41 -0.50
CA TYR A 287 5.32 -5.58 -1.63
C TYR A 287 6.20 -5.96 -2.82
N VAL A 288 5.59 -6.52 -3.88
CA VAL A 288 6.32 -7.01 -5.05
C VAL A 288 6.42 -5.91 -6.09
N LEU A 289 7.67 -5.48 -6.34
CA LEU A 289 8.08 -4.56 -7.40
C LEU A 289 8.21 -5.28 -8.75
N ASP A 290 8.00 -4.51 -9.82
CA ASP A 290 7.89 -5.00 -11.20
C ASP A 290 9.22 -5.08 -11.95
N ASP A 291 10.10 -4.09 -11.75
CA ASP A 291 11.32 -3.87 -12.53
C ASP A 291 12.57 -4.22 -11.71
N GLN A 292 12.64 -5.45 -11.18
CA GLN A 292 13.76 -5.90 -10.34
C GLN A 292 14.66 -6.89 -11.08
N MET A 293 15.97 -6.71 -10.92
CA MET A 293 16.95 -7.67 -11.42
C MET A 293 17.02 -8.91 -10.53
N CYS A 294 17.49 -10.02 -11.10
CA CYS A 294 17.79 -11.24 -10.34
C CYS A 294 18.88 -10.93 -9.30
N ASP A 295 18.60 -11.10 -8.01
CA ASP A 295 19.54 -10.76 -6.94
C ASP A 295 20.84 -11.57 -7.01
N GLU A 296 20.77 -12.79 -7.54
CA GLU A 296 21.87 -13.77 -7.63
C GLU A 296 22.81 -13.55 -8.81
N CYS A 297 22.32 -12.99 -9.92
CA CYS A 297 23.11 -12.87 -11.16
C CYS A 297 23.03 -11.49 -11.82
N GLN A 298 22.29 -10.54 -11.24
CA GLN A 298 22.18 -9.15 -11.69
C GLN A 298 21.90 -9.03 -13.20
N GLY A 299 21.01 -9.88 -13.71
CA GLY A 299 20.62 -9.92 -15.13
C GLY A 299 21.57 -10.69 -16.06
N GLN A 300 22.79 -11.05 -15.62
CA GLN A 300 23.83 -11.64 -16.47
C GLN A 300 23.40 -12.96 -17.13
N ARG A 301 22.68 -13.82 -16.40
CA ARG A 301 22.22 -15.14 -16.92
C ARG A 301 20.89 -15.08 -17.68
N CYS A 302 20.27 -13.92 -17.81
CA CYS A 302 18.98 -13.74 -18.49
C CYS A 302 18.99 -12.59 -19.51
N GLY A 303 20.16 -12.20 -20.02
CA GLY A 303 20.31 -11.19 -21.07
C GLY A 303 19.81 -9.81 -20.65
N GLY A 304 19.97 -9.44 -19.38
CA GLY A 304 19.51 -8.16 -18.83
C GLY A 304 18.00 -8.07 -18.57
N LYS A 305 17.23 -9.14 -18.77
CA LYS A 305 15.80 -9.17 -18.42
C LYS A 305 15.59 -9.13 -16.90
N PHE A 306 14.54 -8.44 -16.46
CA PHE A 306 14.05 -8.46 -15.08
C PHE A 306 13.68 -9.89 -14.63
N ALA A 307 13.69 -10.10 -13.32
CA ALA A 307 13.34 -11.37 -12.68
C ALA A 307 11.81 -11.61 -12.72
N PRO A 308 11.32 -12.69 -13.35
CA PRO A 308 9.89 -13.00 -13.39
C PRO A 308 9.37 -13.61 -12.09
N PHE A 309 10.26 -14.03 -11.18
CA PHE A 309 9.93 -14.74 -9.95
C PHE A 309 10.41 -14.00 -8.70
N PHE A 310 9.53 -13.84 -7.73
CA PHE A 310 9.86 -13.41 -6.38
C PHE A 310 9.59 -14.53 -5.37
N CYS A 311 10.57 -14.83 -4.50
CA CYS A 311 10.39 -15.82 -3.43
C CYS A 311 9.93 -15.13 -2.13
N ALA A 312 8.65 -15.26 -1.80
CA ALA A 312 8.08 -14.69 -0.58
C ALA A 312 8.41 -15.47 0.73
N ASN A 313 9.25 -16.51 0.67
CA ASN A 313 9.72 -17.19 1.87
C ASN A 313 10.74 -16.29 2.61
N VAL A 314 10.60 -16.17 3.93
CA VAL A 314 11.45 -15.34 4.81
C VAL A 314 12.95 -15.66 4.74
N THR A 315 13.33 -16.88 4.32
CA THR A 315 14.74 -17.30 4.10
C THR A 315 15.31 -16.91 2.74
N CYS A 316 14.48 -16.34 1.86
CA CYS A 316 14.86 -15.82 0.55
C CYS A 316 14.55 -14.32 0.44
N LEU A 317 13.27 -13.93 0.38
CA LEU A 317 12.80 -12.54 0.13
C LEU A 317 13.53 -11.85 -1.05
N GLN A 318 13.74 -12.62 -2.11
CA GLN A 318 14.63 -12.30 -3.24
C GLN A 318 13.95 -12.53 -4.59
N TYR A 319 14.46 -11.80 -5.58
CA TYR A 319 14.11 -11.88 -6.98
C TYR A 319 15.04 -12.82 -7.74
N TYR A 320 14.48 -13.70 -8.57
CA TYR A 320 15.23 -14.69 -9.32
C TYR A 320 14.83 -14.72 -10.80
N CYS A 321 15.81 -14.80 -11.69
CA CYS A 321 15.58 -15.28 -13.05
C CYS A 321 15.31 -16.79 -13.06
N GLU A 322 14.70 -17.31 -14.12
CA GLU A 322 14.28 -18.72 -14.23
C GLU A 322 15.41 -19.70 -13.91
N HIS A 323 16.60 -19.46 -14.45
CA HIS A 323 17.77 -20.30 -14.23
C HIS A 323 18.26 -20.25 -12.77
N CYS A 324 18.29 -19.08 -12.13
CA CYS A 324 18.70 -18.97 -10.73
C CYS A 324 17.65 -19.57 -9.79
N TRP A 325 16.35 -19.39 -10.10
CA TRP A 325 15.26 -20.02 -9.38
C TRP A 325 15.41 -21.54 -9.36
N ALA A 326 15.54 -22.16 -10.54
CA ALA A 326 15.71 -23.60 -10.69
C ALA A 326 16.96 -24.12 -9.96
N THR A 327 18.07 -23.38 -9.99
CA THR A 327 19.34 -23.76 -9.34
C THR A 327 19.29 -23.70 -7.81
N ILE A 328 18.49 -22.79 -7.25
CA ILE A 328 18.46 -22.52 -5.80
C ILE A 328 17.31 -23.26 -5.11
N HIS A 329 16.14 -23.34 -5.75
CA HIS A 329 14.95 -23.98 -5.19
C HIS A 329 14.85 -25.48 -5.52
N SER A 330 15.80 -26.05 -6.27
CA SER A 330 16.02 -27.51 -6.32
C SER A 330 16.89 -28.05 -5.18
N ARG A 331 17.43 -27.17 -4.31
CA ARG A 331 18.25 -27.60 -3.16
C ARG A 331 17.36 -28.12 -2.02
N PRO A 332 17.79 -29.15 -1.27
CA PRO A 332 17.07 -29.65 -0.10
C PRO A 332 16.70 -28.53 0.87
N GLY A 333 15.46 -28.53 1.35
CA GLY A 333 14.96 -27.49 2.27
C GLY A 333 14.56 -26.16 1.62
N ARG A 334 14.65 -26.02 0.28
CA ARG A 334 14.03 -24.92 -0.48
C ARG A 334 13.00 -25.38 -1.51
N GLU A 335 12.83 -26.69 -1.69
CA GLU A 335 11.93 -27.31 -2.66
C GLU A 335 10.43 -27.00 -2.48
N PHE A 336 10.01 -26.66 -1.26
CA PHE A 336 8.63 -26.28 -0.95
C PHE A 336 8.34 -24.79 -1.17
N HIS A 337 9.33 -23.99 -1.57
CA HIS A 337 9.15 -22.57 -1.87
C HIS A 337 8.37 -22.41 -3.18
N LYS A 338 7.34 -21.57 -3.17
CA LYS A 338 6.55 -21.27 -4.37
C LYS A 338 6.94 -19.89 -4.92
N PRO A 339 7.20 -19.75 -6.23
CA PRO A 339 7.43 -18.45 -6.83
C PRO A 339 6.12 -17.67 -6.85
N LEU A 340 6.16 -16.40 -6.47
CA LEU A 340 5.16 -15.45 -6.93
C LEU A 340 5.56 -15.07 -8.37
N VAL A 341 4.75 -15.54 -9.32
CA VAL A 341 4.88 -15.25 -10.75
C VAL A 341 4.00 -14.04 -11.07
N LYS A 342 4.54 -13.06 -11.77
CA LYS A 342 3.78 -11.89 -12.21
C LYS A 342 3.10 -12.17 -13.56
N GLU A 343 1.79 -12.41 -13.55
CA GLU A 343 1.00 -12.39 -14.77
C GLU A 343 0.81 -10.96 -15.30
N GLY A 344 1.13 -10.74 -16.58
CA GLY A 344 0.73 -9.54 -17.33
C GLY A 344 1.55 -8.27 -17.08
N ALA A 345 2.26 -7.82 -18.11
CA ALA A 345 2.91 -6.50 -18.16
C ALA A 345 1.93 -5.33 -18.43
N ASP A 346 0.63 -5.54 -18.16
CA ASP A 346 -0.48 -4.72 -18.67
C ASP A 346 -1.32 -4.06 -17.56
N ARG A 347 -0.86 -4.13 -16.30
CA ARG A 347 -1.29 -3.12 -15.32
C ARG A 347 -0.69 -1.78 -15.75
N PRO A 348 -1.47 -0.67 -15.74
CA PRO A 348 -0.92 0.64 -16.01
C PRO A 348 0.24 0.87 -15.04
N ARG A 349 1.43 1.16 -15.58
CA ARG A 349 2.66 1.35 -14.80
C ARG A 349 2.33 2.32 -13.68
N ALA A 350 2.54 1.91 -12.43
CA ALA A 350 2.51 2.85 -11.33
C ALA A 350 3.48 3.98 -11.69
N LEU A 351 2.97 5.21 -11.75
CA LEU A 351 3.77 6.35 -12.23
C LEU A 351 5.08 6.40 -11.45
N PRO A 352 6.23 6.67 -12.11
CA PRO A 352 7.52 6.66 -11.44
C PRO A 352 7.45 7.59 -10.23
N PHE A 353 7.74 7.02 -9.05
CA PHE A 353 7.60 7.66 -7.76
C PHE A 353 8.20 9.07 -7.78
N ARG A 354 7.34 10.09 -7.70
CA ARG A 354 7.75 11.47 -7.42
C ARG A 354 7.50 11.74 -5.95
N TRP A 355 8.56 11.55 -5.17
CA TRP A 355 8.67 12.21 -3.87
C TRP A 355 8.88 13.70 -4.15
N CYS A 356 7.94 14.53 -3.72
CA CYS A 356 8.00 15.99 -3.75
C CYS A 356 8.35 16.51 -2.35
#